data_AF-A0A1J6K3C1-F1
#
_entry.id   AF-A0A1J6K3C1-F1
#
_cell.length_a   1.000
_cell.length_b   1.000
_cell.length_c   1.000
_cell.angle_alpha   90.00
_cell.angle_beta   90.00
_cell.angle_gamma   90.00
#
_symmetry.space_group_name_H-M   'P 1'
#
loop_
_entity.id
_entity.type
_entity.pdbx_description
1 polymer ?
#
loop_
_entity_poly.entity_id
_entity_poly.type
_entity_poly.pdbx_seq_one_letter_code
_entity_poly.pdbx_strand_id
1 'polypeptide(L)'
;MNLPIFLQDTIKSPPAEHKTMKKASILSIAITTVFYLLCGCMGYAAFGDDAPGNLLTGFGFFDPYWLLDIANAAIVIHLVGAYQVYCQPLFAFVEKWSAKKWSKSNFVTAEHDIPIPFVGVYQLNVFRVVWRTIFVILTTIIAMLLPFFNDVVGLLGALGFWPLTVYFPIEMYIKQKQIGRWTKQWIGLEMLSAACLFVSIGAAVGSIAGVVLDLKTYKPFKTIY
;
A
#
# COMPACT_ATOMS: atom_id res chain seq x y z
N MET A 1 -7.59 -14.56 -1.82
CA MET A 1 -6.50 -14.12 -0.94
C MET A 1 -5.40 -15.18 -0.99
N ASN A 2 -4.56 -15.20 -2.05
CA ASN A 2 -3.48 -16.19 -2.27
C ASN A 2 -2.23 -15.56 -2.92
N LEU A 3 -2.15 -14.23 -2.99
CA LEU A 3 -1.07 -13.53 -3.72
C LEU A 3 0.34 -13.89 -3.24
N PRO A 4 0.64 -14.00 -1.92
CA PRO A 4 1.99 -14.37 -1.48
C PRO A 4 2.34 -15.84 -1.74
N ILE A 5 1.34 -16.74 -1.84
CA ILE A 5 1.57 -18.16 -2.18
C ILE A 5 1.93 -18.27 -3.66
N PHE A 6 1.20 -17.58 -4.53
CA PHE A 6 1.46 -17.55 -5.97
C PHE A 6 2.87 -17.02 -6.33
N LEU A 7 3.36 -16.02 -5.58
CA LEU A 7 4.73 -15.50 -5.78
C LEU A 7 5.80 -16.53 -5.39
N GLN A 8 5.55 -17.35 -4.37
CA GLN A 8 6.47 -18.42 -3.96
C GLN A 8 6.47 -19.56 -4.99
N ASP A 9 5.30 -19.94 -5.50
CA ASP A 9 5.11 -20.99 -6.51
C ASP A 9 5.75 -20.66 -7.87
N THR A 10 6.12 -19.40 -8.11
CA THR A 10 6.79 -18.97 -9.35
C THR A 10 8.31 -19.21 -9.34
N ILE A 11 8.89 -19.55 -8.17
CA ILE A 11 10.35 -19.70 -8.02
C ILE A 11 10.81 -21.08 -8.47
N LYS A 12 11.77 -21.09 -9.40
CA LYS A 12 12.31 -22.32 -9.96
C LYS A 12 13.02 -23.15 -8.89
N SER A 13 12.55 -24.39 -8.69
CA SER A 13 13.25 -25.44 -7.94
C SER A 13 14.17 -26.24 -8.87
N PRO A 14 15.36 -26.72 -8.43
CA PRO A 14 15.96 -26.65 -7.08
C PRO A 14 16.88 -25.41 -6.86
N PRO A 15 17.15 -24.98 -5.59
CA PRO A 15 16.73 -25.56 -4.30
C PRO A 15 15.29 -25.19 -3.89
N ALA A 16 14.77 -25.81 -2.83
CA ALA A 16 13.40 -25.58 -2.34
C ALA A 16 13.07 -24.09 -2.18
N GLU A 17 11.90 -23.68 -2.69
CA GLU A 17 11.44 -22.29 -2.81
C GLU A 17 11.57 -21.50 -1.50
N HIS A 18 11.21 -22.08 -0.36
CA HIS A 18 11.34 -21.43 0.95
C HIS A 18 12.78 -21.03 1.31
N LYS A 19 13.81 -21.77 0.84
CA LYS A 19 15.22 -21.44 1.09
C LYS A 19 15.65 -20.24 0.26
N THR A 20 15.29 -20.23 -1.03
CA THR A 20 15.57 -19.12 -1.94
C THR A 20 14.82 -17.87 -1.49
N MET A 21 13.53 -18.00 -1.15
CA MET A 21 12.70 -16.91 -0.65
C MET A 21 13.19 -16.35 0.67
N LYS A 22 13.62 -17.19 1.61
CA LYS A 22 14.18 -16.72 2.88
C LYS A 22 15.44 -15.89 2.66
N LYS A 23 16.36 -16.34 1.81
CA LYS A 23 17.58 -15.58 1.48
C LYS A 23 17.24 -14.26 0.79
N ALA A 24 16.36 -14.29 -0.21
CA ALA A 24 15.92 -13.09 -0.92
C ALA A 24 15.23 -12.09 0.02
N SER A 25 14.38 -12.57 0.92
CA SER A 25 13.68 -11.74 1.89
C SER A 25 14.64 -11.09 2.89
N ILE A 26 15.60 -11.86 3.43
CA ILE A 26 16.61 -11.32 4.36
C ILE A 26 17.44 -10.22 3.66
N LEU A 27 17.90 -10.49 2.43
CA LEU A 27 18.67 -9.51 1.67
C LEU A 27 17.85 -8.26 1.34
N SER A 28 16.61 -8.44 0.89
CA SER A 28 15.69 -7.34 0.56
C SER A 28 15.40 -6.48 1.79
N ILE A 29 15.10 -7.09 2.94
CA ILE A 29 14.89 -6.36 4.21
C ILE A 29 16.17 -5.62 4.61
N ALA A 30 17.34 -6.25 4.54
CA ALA A 30 18.60 -5.60 4.89
C ALA A 30 18.88 -4.37 4.02
N ILE A 31 18.77 -4.50 2.70
CA ILE A 31 18.98 -3.40 1.76
C ILE A 31 17.97 -2.28 2.02
N THR A 32 16.68 -2.62 2.17
CA THR A 32 15.61 -1.64 2.39
C THR A 32 15.79 -0.89 3.71
N THR A 33 16.16 -1.58 4.78
CA THR A 33 16.45 -0.97 6.08
C THR A 33 17.63 -0.02 6.01
N VAL A 34 18.73 -0.41 5.37
CA VAL A 34 19.89 0.47 5.19
C VAL A 34 19.52 1.69 4.37
N PHE A 35 18.77 1.50 3.29
CA PHE A 35 18.33 2.61 2.44
C PHE A 35 17.43 3.61 3.19
N TYR A 36 16.43 3.13 3.94
CA TYR A 36 15.56 4.01 4.73
C TYR A 36 16.31 4.72 5.86
N LEU A 37 17.23 4.03 6.53
CA LEU A 37 18.04 4.65 7.58
C LEU A 37 18.94 5.74 6.99
N LEU A 38 19.61 5.47 5.86
CA LEU A 38 20.43 6.45 5.17
C LEU A 38 19.61 7.67 4.73
N CYS A 39 18.44 7.45 4.12
CA CYS A 39 17.56 8.53 3.69
C CYS A 39 17.09 9.38 4.88
N GLY A 40 16.68 8.75 5.99
CA GLY A 40 16.27 9.45 7.21
C GLY A 40 17.41 10.23 7.87
N CYS A 41 18.59 9.61 8.03
CA CYS A 41 19.75 10.27 8.63
C CYS A 41 20.26 11.43 7.77
N MET A 42 20.35 11.26 6.44
CA MET A 42 20.77 12.35 5.55
C MET A 42 19.72 13.46 5.46
N GLY A 43 18.43 13.11 5.43
CA GLY A 43 17.35 14.10 5.45
C GLY A 43 17.38 14.95 6.73
N TYR A 44 17.53 14.30 7.88
CA TYR A 44 17.69 15.00 9.16
C TYR A 44 18.99 15.82 9.23
N ALA A 45 20.10 15.31 8.69
CA ALA A 45 21.35 16.07 8.65
C ALA A 45 21.26 17.31 7.75
N ALA A 46 20.41 17.30 6.72
CA ALA A 46 20.22 18.41 5.79
C ALA A 46 19.24 19.46 6.31
N PHE A 47 18.13 19.05 6.95
CA PHE A 47 17.04 19.95 7.35
C PHE A 47 16.87 20.14 8.86
N GLY A 48 17.53 19.32 9.68
CA GLY A 48 17.40 19.34 11.14
C GLY A 48 15.96 19.11 11.60
N ASP A 49 15.55 19.86 12.62
CA ASP A 49 14.19 19.81 13.19
C ASP A 49 13.11 20.33 12.23
N ASP A 50 13.50 21.06 11.17
CA ASP A 50 12.60 21.59 10.14
C ASP A 50 12.35 20.59 8.99
N ALA A 51 12.78 19.33 9.13
CA ALA A 51 12.61 18.31 8.09
C ALA A 51 11.13 18.09 7.73
N PRO A 52 10.71 18.34 6.48
CA PRO A 52 9.32 18.19 6.10
C PRO A 52 8.95 16.71 5.92
N GLY A 53 7.68 16.37 6.20
CA GLY A 53 7.17 15.01 6.03
C GLY A 53 7.27 14.47 4.59
N ASN A 54 7.32 15.36 3.59
CA ASN A 54 7.77 15.04 2.25
C ASN A 54 9.10 15.78 1.99
N LEU A 55 10.21 15.07 1.91
CA LEU A 55 11.53 15.68 1.71
C LEU A 55 11.58 16.55 0.44
N LEU A 56 10.84 16.20 -0.61
CA LEU A 56 10.82 16.96 -1.86
C LEU A 56 10.20 18.35 -1.72
N THR A 57 9.31 18.57 -0.74
CA THR A 57 8.77 19.91 -0.48
C THR A 57 9.78 20.80 0.22
N GLY A 58 10.77 20.24 0.91
CA GLY A 58 11.86 20.99 1.56
C GLY A 58 12.91 21.54 0.60
N PHE A 59 13.09 20.89 -0.55
CA PHE A 59 14.07 21.29 -1.57
C PHE A 59 13.58 22.35 -2.55
N GLY A 60 12.31 22.78 -2.48
CA GLY A 60 11.74 23.79 -3.38
C GLY A 60 12.43 25.17 -3.35
N PHE A 61 13.32 25.40 -2.38
CA PHE A 61 14.09 26.64 -2.20
C PHE A 61 15.57 26.53 -2.59
N PHE A 62 16.06 25.34 -2.99
CA PHE A 62 17.47 25.11 -3.31
C PHE A 62 17.67 24.84 -4.81
N ASP A 63 18.41 25.72 -5.48
CA ASP A 63 18.88 25.48 -6.85
C ASP A 63 19.76 24.20 -6.89
N PRO A 64 19.54 23.26 -7.83
CA PRO A 64 18.81 23.43 -9.09
C PRO A 64 17.47 22.64 -9.22
N TYR A 65 16.44 23.30 -9.75
CA TYR A 65 15.08 22.77 -9.92
C TYR A 65 14.95 21.51 -10.79
N TRP A 66 15.87 21.28 -11.74
CA TRP A 66 15.80 20.11 -12.63
C TRP A 66 15.87 18.78 -11.87
N LEU A 67 16.57 18.73 -10.74
CA LEU A 67 16.69 17.51 -9.94
C LEU A 67 15.37 17.19 -9.24
N LEU A 68 14.67 18.23 -8.77
CA LEU A 68 13.33 18.11 -8.18
C LEU A 68 12.31 17.65 -9.23
N ASP A 69 12.39 18.18 -10.46
CA ASP A 69 11.50 17.78 -11.55
C ASP A 69 11.70 16.32 -11.95
N ILE A 70 12.95 15.85 -12.07
CA ILE A 70 13.24 14.44 -12.35
C ILE A 70 12.74 13.54 -11.21
N ALA A 71 12.94 13.95 -9.95
CA ALA A 71 12.46 13.18 -8.79
C ALA A 71 10.92 13.07 -8.80
N ASN A 72 10.22 14.17 -9.05
CA ASN A 72 8.77 14.17 -9.18
C ASN A 72 8.28 13.32 -10.36
N ALA A 73 8.94 13.41 -11.52
CA ALA A 73 8.61 12.58 -12.68
C ALA A 73 8.80 11.09 -12.39
N ALA A 74 9.88 10.72 -11.70
CA ALA A 74 10.13 9.33 -11.28
C ALA A 74 9.05 8.82 -10.31
N ILE A 75 8.62 9.65 -9.34
CA ILE A 75 7.52 9.34 -8.44
C ILE A 75 6.22 9.11 -9.22
N VAL A 76 5.90 9.98 -10.17
CA VAL A 76 4.68 9.84 -10.99
C VAL A 76 4.72 8.53 -11.78
N ILE A 77 5.82 8.23 -12.48
CA ILE A 77 5.96 6.98 -13.24
C ILE A 77 5.81 5.76 -12.32
N HIS A 78 6.48 5.77 -11.16
CA HIS A 78 6.39 4.70 -10.19
C HIS A 78 4.97 4.51 -9.65
N LEU A 79 4.31 5.60 -9.22
CA LEU A 79 2.96 5.56 -8.66
C LEU A 79 1.90 5.13 -9.68
N VAL A 80 2.03 5.55 -10.94
CA VAL A 80 1.14 5.09 -12.02
C VAL A 80 1.28 3.57 -12.19
N GLY A 81 2.51 3.05 -12.26
CA GLY A 81 2.76 1.61 -12.35
C GLY A 81 2.21 0.85 -11.14
N ALA A 82 2.48 1.35 -9.93
CA ALA A 82 2.00 0.76 -8.69
C ALA A 82 0.46 0.73 -8.64
N TYR A 83 -0.21 1.84 -8.97
CA TYR A 83 -1.67 1.95 -9.00
C TYR A 83 -2.27 0.89 -9.93
N GLN A 84 -1.72 0.73 -11.13
CA GLN A 84 -2.19 -0.29 -12.08
C GLN A 84 -2.11 -1.69 -11.48
N VAL A 85 -0.98 -2.07 -10.90
CA VAL A 85 -0.77 -3.41 -10.30
C VAL A 85 -1.67 -3.62 -9.08
N TYR A 86 -1.80 -2.63 -8.19
CA TYR A 86 -2.62 -2.74 -6.99
C TYR A 86 -4.12 -2.80 -7.28
N CYS A 87 -4.61 -2.15 -8.34
CA CYS A 87 -6.01 -2.19 -8.70
C CYS A 87 -6.42 -3.53 -9.34
N GLN A 88 -5.52 -4.26 -10.01
CA GLN A 88 -5.88 -5.50 -10.72
C GLN A 88 -6.55 -6.55 -9.81
N PRO A 89 -6.01 -6.91 -8.63
CA PRO A 89 -6.66 -7.90 -7.77
C PRO A 89 -8.04 -7.45 -7.27
N LEU A 90 -8.22 -6.16 -7.00
CA LEU A 90 -9.49 -5.59 -6.55
C LEU A 90 -10.53 -5.66 -7.66
N PHE A 91 -10.18 -5.23 -8.87
CA PHE A 91 -11.05 -5.34 -10.04
C PHE A 91 -11.39 -6.80 -10.34
N ALA A 92 -10.41 -7.70 -10.33
CA ALA A 92 -10.64 -9.12 -10.55
C ALA A 92 -11.56 -9.73 -9.49
N PHE A 93 -11.44 -9.32 -8.21
CA PHE A 93 -12.31 -9.80 -7.15
C PHE A 93 -13.75 -9.33 -7.34
N VAL A 94 -13.97 -8.03 -7.56
CA VAL A 94 -15.32 -7.45 -7.72
C VAL A 94 -15.99 -7.97 -8.99
N GLU A 95 -15.25 -8.06 -10.10
CA GLU A 95 -15.75 -8.60 -11.37
C GLU A 95 -16.16 -10.07 -11.22
N LYS A 96 -15.31 -10.92 -10.64
CA LYS A 96 -15.64 -12.35 -10.41
C LYS A 96 -16.81 -12.53 -9.45
N TRP A 97 -16.85 -11.75 -8.37
CA TRP A 97 -17.95 -11.80 -7.41
C TRP A 97 -19.27 -11.39 -8.04
N SER A 98 -19.26 -10.30 -8.83
CA SER A 98 -20.44 -9.79 -9.52
C SER A 98 -20.93 -10.77 -10.59
N ALA A 99 -20.01 -11.35 -11.38
CA ALA A 99 -20.35 -12.39 -12.35
C ALA A 99 -20.98 -13.62 -11.71
N LYS A 100 -20.50 -14.03 -10.52
CA LYS A 100 -21.10 -15.15 -9.77
C LYS A 100 -22.46 -14.80 -9.18
N LYS A 101 -22.64 -13.58 -8.69
CA LYS A 101 -23.87 -13.14 -8.00
C LYS A 101 -24.99 -12.81 -8.98
N TRP A 102 -24.69 -12.21 -10.12
CA TRP A 102 -25.64 -11.79 -11.15
C TRP A 102 -25.35 -12.46 -12.50
N SER A 103 -25.19 -13.79 -12.49
CA SER A 103 -24.88 -14.59 -13.67
C SER A 103 -25.96 -14.55 -14.78
N LYS A 104 -27.17 -14.09 -14.46
CA LYS A 104 -28.28 -13.94 -15.41
C LYS A 104 -28.41 -12.53 -16.00
N SER A 105 -27.61 -11.56 -15.54
CA SER A 105 -27.69 -10.19 -16.01
C SER A 105 -26.78 -10.00 -17.22
N ASN A 106 -27.37 -9.72 -18.39
CA ASN A 106 -26.63 -9.42 -19.62
C ASN A 106 -25.64 -8.25 -19.43
N PHE A 107 -25.93 -7.30 -18.53
CA PHE A 107 -24.99 -6.19 -18.25
C PHE A 107 -23.67 -6.66 -17.61
N VAL A 108 -23.70 -7.73 -16.82
CA VAL A 108 -22.56 -8.26 -16.06
C VAL A 108 -21.85 -9.39 -16.80
N THR A 109 -22.57 -10.17 -17.61
CA THR A 109 -22.02 -11.36 -18.29
C THR A 109 -21.86 -11.21 -19.80
N ALA A 110 -22.45 -10.20 -20.46
CA ALA A 110 -22.26 -10.02 -21.89
C ALA A 110 -20.86 -9.47 -22.18
N GLU A 111 -20.06 -10.28 -22.87
CA GLU A 111 -18.81 -9.87 -23.48
C GLU A 111 -19.12 -9.42 -24.91
N HIS A 112 -18.73 -8.18 -25.23
CA HIS A 112 -18.85 -7.60 -26.55
C HIS A 112 -17.48 -7.60 -27.22
N ASP A 113 -17.37 -8.36 -28.30
CA ASP A 113 -16.19 -8.40 -29.13
C ASP A 113 -16.02 -7.08 -29.89
N ILE A 114 -15.06 -6.25 -29.47
CA ILE A 114 -14.67 -5.07 -30.25
C ILE A 114 -13.38 -5.39 -31.00
N PRO A 115 -13.40 -5.48 -32.34
CA PRO A 115 -12.19 -5.62 -33.12
C PRO A 115 -11.40 -4.30 -33.06
N ILE A 116 -10.23 -4.33 -32.42
CA ILE A 116 -9.31 -3.19 -32.38
C ILE A 116 -8.32 -3.37 -33.55
N PRO A 117 -8.24 -2.41 -34.48
CA PRO A 117 -7.24 -2.44 -35.54
C PRO A 117 -5.84 -2.61 -34.93
N PHE A 118 -5.04 -3.55 -35.45
CA PHE A 118 -3.67 -3.88 -35.05
C PHE A 118 -3.43 -4.65 -33.74
N VAL A 119 -4.43 -4.84 -32.87
CA VAL A 119 -4.23 -5.49 -31.55
C VAL A 119 -5.05 -6.78 -31.37
N GLY A 120 -6.10 -6.97 -32.18
CA GLY A 120 -6.97 -8.15 -32.15
C GLY A 120 -8.37 -7.84 -31.60
N VAL A 121 -9.13 -8.88 -31.28
CA VAL A 121 -10.48 -8.74 -30.73
C VAL A 121 -10.39 -8.57 -29.21
N TYR A 122 -10.93 -7.47 -28.69
CA TYR A 122 -10.94 -7.17 -27.27
C TYR A 122 -12.35 -7.40 -26.71
N GLN A 123 -12.46 -8.36 -25.78
CA GLN A 123 -13.70 -8.70 -25.11
C GLN A 123 -14.04 -7.62 -24.06
N LEU A 124 -14.94 -6.70 -24.43
CA LEU A 124 -15.41 -5.63 -23.56
C LEU A 124 -16.67 -6.02 -22.82
N ASN A 125 -16.60 -5.87 -21.50
CA ASN A 125 -17.75 -6.02 -20.63
C ASN A 125 -18.17 -4.62 -20.15
N VAL A 126 -19.42 -4.23 -20.38
CA VAL A 126 -19.91 -2.89 -20.04
C VAL A 126 -19.83 -2.63 -18.53
N PHE A 127 -20.14 -3.64 -17.70
CA PHE A 127 -19.96 -3.56 -16.25
C PHE A 127 -18.50 -3.28 -15.87
N ARG A 128 -17.53 -3.95 -16.51
CA ARG A 128 -16.09 -3.74 -16.26
C ARG A 128 -15.69 -2.29 -16.50
N VAL A 129 -16.13 -1.70 -17.62
CA VAL A 129 -15.81 -0.31 -17.98
C VAL A 129 -16.43 0.65 -16.97
N VAL A 130 -17.74 0.54 -16.75
CA VAL A 130 -18.49 1.43 -15.84
C VAL A 130 -17.92 1.38 -14.42
N TRP A 131 -17.71 0.17 -13.88
CA TRP A 131 -17.17 0.00 -12.53
C TRP A 131 -15.77 0.61 -12.37
N ARG A 132 -14.86 0.35 -13.33
CA ARG A 132 -13.49 0.88 -13.27
C ARG A 132 -13.47 2.40 -13.37
N THR A 133 -14.29 2.98 -14.25
CA THR A 133 -14.40 4.45 -14.37
C THR A 133 -14.94 5.08 -13.08
N ILE A 134 -16.00 4.51 -12.50
CA ILE A 134 -16.55 4.98 -11.21
C ILE A 134 -15.50 4.87 -10.11
N PHE A 135 -14.77 3.76 -10.04
CA PHE A 135 -13.72 3.55 -9.04
C PHE A 135 -12.63 4.63 -9.15
N VAL A 136 -12.13 4.89 -10.37
CA VAL A 136 -11.11 5.92 -10.60
C VAL A 136 -11.65 7.29 -10.17
N ILE A 137 -12.83 7.70 -10.65
CA ILE A 137 -13.45 8.98 -10.31
C ILE A 137 -13.59 9.15 -8.79
N LEU A 138 -14.11 8.13 -8.09
CA LEU A 138 -14.26 8.18 -6.63
C LEU A 138 -12.91 8.30 -5.93
N THR A 139 -11.90 7.51 -6.33
CA THR A 139 -10.56 7.61 -5.73
C THR A 139 -9.91 8.97 -5.97
N THR A 140 -10.12 9.57 -7.15
CA THR A 140 -9.66 10.92 -7.47
C THR A 140 -10.34 11.97 -6.61
N ILE A 141 -11.67 11.90 -6.44
CA ILE A 141 -12.41 12.81 -5.57
C ILE A 141 -11.92 12.70 -4.12
N ILE A 142 -11.75 11.47 -3.61
CA ILE A 142 -11.23 11.24 -2.26
C ILE A 142 -9.82 11.82 -2.12
N ALA A 143 -8.94 11.62 -3.10
CA ALA A 143 -7.59 12.19 -3.10
C ALA A 143 -7.59 13.73 -3.12
N MET A 144 -8.52 14.36 -3.84
CA MET A 144 -8.66 15.82 -3.84
C MET A 144 -9.18 16.37 -2.51
N LEU A 145 -10.06 15.63 -1.82
CA LEU A 145 -10.66 16.03 -0.56
C LEU A 145 -9.74 15.79 0.66
N LEU A 146 -8.75 14.90 0.54
CA LEU A 146 -7.83 14.52 1.60
C LEU A 146 -6.37 14.83 1.22
N PRO A 147 -5.92 16.10 1.31
CA PRO A 147 -4.55 16.47 1.00
C PRO A 147 -3.52 16.04 2.07
N PHE A 148 -3.96 15.43 3.18
CA PHE A 148 -3.11 15.02 4.32
C PHE A 148 -2.56 13.60 4.13
N PHE A 149 -1.75 13.43 3.08
CA PHE A 149 -1.22 12.12 2.69
C PHE A 149 -0.51 11.39 3.85
N ASN A 150 0.35 12.11 4.59
CA ASN A 150 1.14 11.51 5.68
C ASN A 150 0.26 10.99 6.82
N ASP A 151 -0.76 11.74 7.23
CA ASP A 151 -1.64 11.31 8.31
C ASP A 151 -2.53 10.14 7.89
N VAL A 152 -3.04 10.16 6.64
CA VAL A 152 -3.85 9.05 6.11
C VAL A 152 -3.01 7.78 6.01
N VAL A 153 -1.78 7.86 5.49
CA VAL A 153 -0.85 6.72 5.42
C VAL A 153 -0.47 6.24 6.81
N GLY A 154 -0.23 7.15 7.76
CA GLY A 154 0.05 6.82 9.16
C GLY A 154 -1.10 6.05 9.81
N LEU A 155 -2.35 6.50 9.60
CA LEU A 155 -3.55 5.85 10.11
C LEU A 155 -3.77 4.47 9.47
N LEU A 156 -3.69 4.37 8.14
CA LEU A 156 -3.82 3.09 7.43
C LEU A 156 -2.71 2.12 7.83
N GLY A 157 -1.49 2.62 8.01
CA GLY A 157 -0.35 1.87 8.51
C GLY A 157 -0.63 1.33 9.92
N ALA A 158 -1.08 2.16 10.84
CA ALA A 158 -1.41 1.76 12.20
C ALA A 158 -2.53 0.70 12.26
N LEU A 159 -3.61 0.90 11.49
CA LEU A 159 -4.74 -0.03 11.43
C LEU A 159 -4.38 -1.36 10.77
N GLY A 160 -3.51 -1.35 9.76
CA GLY A 160 -3.08 -2.56 9.06
C GLY A 160 -1.96 -3.31 9.77
N PHE A 161 -1.01 -2.60 10.38
CA PHE A 161 0.19 -3.17 10.96
C PHE A 161 -0.14 -4.19 12.06
N TRP A 162 -0.78 -3.79 13.16
CA TRP A 162 -1.00 -4.71 14.26
C TRP A 162 -1.77 -5.98 13.88
N PRO A 163 -2.97 -5.93 13.27
CA PRO A 163 -3.74 -7.14 13.01
C PRO A 163 -3.11 -8.02 11.93
N LEU A 164 -2.53 -7.45 10.86
CA LEU A 164 -2.08 -8.21 9.70
C LEU A 164 -0.60 -8.60 9.75
N THR A 165 0.28 -7.75 10.30
CA THR A 165 1.73 -8.00 10.29
C THR A 165 2.23 -8.59 11.60
N VAL A 166 1.55 -8.33 12.72
CA VAL A 166 1.98 -8.79 14.05
C VAL A 166 1.08 -9.87 14.61
N TYR A 167 -0.18 -9.55 14.91
CA TYR A 167 -1.10 -10.44 15.61
C TYR A 167 -1.35 -11.72 14.83
N PHE A 168 -1.81 -11.61 13.58
CA PHE A 168 -2.17 -12.78 12.78
C PHE A 168 -1.00 -13.75 12.53
N PRO A 169 0.21 -13.31 12.12
CA PRO A 169 1.35 -14.21 11.97
C PRO A 169 1.82 -14.85 13.28
N ILE A 170 1.79 -14.12 14.41
CA ILE A 170 2.17 -14.66 15.73
C ILE A 170 1.20 -15.76 16.15
N GLU A 171 -0.10 -15.53 16.04
CA GLU A 171 -1.12 -16.53 16.36
C GLU A 171 -1.01 -17.76 15.45
N MET A 172 -0.79 -17.55 14.15
CA MET A 172 -0.56 -18.64 13.20
C MET A 172 0.68 -19.45 13.60
N TYR A 173 1.77 -18.80 14.03
CA TYR A 173 2.99 -19.45 14.48
C TYR A 173 2.78 -20.27 15.76
N ILE A 174 2.08 -19.71 16.76
CA ILE A 174 1.74 -20.40 18.01
C ILE A 174 0.90 -21.66 17.74
N LYS A 175 -0.11 -21.54 16.88
CA LYS A 175 -0.98 -22.66 16.47
C LYS A 175 -0.22 -23.72 15.68
N GLN A 176 0.62 -23.32 14.73
CA GLN A 176 1.39 -24.26 13.89
C GLN A 176 2.44 -25.03 14.70
N LYS A 177 3.10 -24.36 15.65
CA LYS A 177 4.14 -24.97 16.50
C LYS A 177 3.61 -25.59 17.79
N GLN A 178 2.30 -25.53 18.03
CA GLN A 178 1.64 -26.06 19.23
C GLN A 178 2.33 -25.57 20.52
N ILE A 179 2.68 -24.29 20.55
CA ILE A 179 3.38 -23.70 21.70
C ILE A 179 2.43 -23.71 22.90
N GLY A 180 2.85 -24.34 23.99
CA GLY A 180 2.08 -24.39 25.22
C GLY A 180 1.80 -22.98 25.75
N ARG A 181 0.53 -22.74 26.14
CA ARG A 181 0.14 -21.50 26.81
C ARG A 181 0.99 -21.30 28.07
N TRP A 182 1.35 -20.05 28.36
CA TRP A 182 2.18 -19.65 29.51
C TRP A 182 3.64 -20.14 29.51
N THR A 183 4.13 -20.70 28.40
CA THR A 183 5.56 -20.91 28.23
C THR A 183 6.28 -19.57 28.04
N LYS A 184 7.58 -19.49 28.38
CA LYS A 184 8.39 -18.27 28.18
C LYS A 184 8.34 -17.76 26.73
N GLN A 185 8.30 -18.68 25.76
CA GLN A 185 8.17 -18.36 24.34
C GLN A 185 6.80 -17.76 24.01
N TRP A 186 5.71 -18.35 24.53
CA TRP A 186 4.36 -17.81 24.34
C TRP A 186 4.22 -16.41 24.96
N ILE A 187 4.69 -16.23 26.20
CA ILE A 187 4.64 -14.94 26.89
C ILE A 187 5.45 -13.90 26.12
N GLY A 188 6.64 -14.24 25.61
CA GLY A 188 7.46 -13.33 24.81
C GLY A 188 6.77 -12.88 23.51
N LEU A 189 6.14 -13.81 22.79
CA LEU A 189 5.41 -13.52 21.56
C LEU A 189 4.16 -12.65 21.81
N GLU A 190 3.43 -12.92 22.88
CA GLU A 190 2.27 -12.12 23.27
C GLU A 190 2.67 -10.72 23.76
N MET A 191 3.74 -10.61 24.56
CA MET A 191 4.27 -9.31 24.98
C MET A 191 4.71 -8.47 23.77
N LEU A 192 5.35 -9.08 22.76
CA LEU A 192 5.69 -8.40 21.52
C LEU A 192 4.43 -7.90 20.79
N SER A 193 3.41 -8.74 20.67
CA SER A 193 2.14 -8.38 20.03
C SER A 193 1.44 -7.24 20.77
N ALA A 194 1.40 -7.29 22.10
CA ALA A 194 0.85 -6.24 22.94
C ALA A 194 1.63 -4.93 22.82
N ALA A 195 2.97 -4.98 22.83
CA ALA A 195 3.81 -3.78 22.63
C ALA A 195 3.53 -3.12 21.27
N CYS A 196 3.48 -3.91 20.20
CA CYS A 196 3.12 -3.42 18.87
C CYS A 196 1.69 -2.87 18.80
N LEU A 197 0.75 -3.40 19.58
CA LEU A 197 -0.60 -2.85 19.70
C LEU A 197 -0.56 -1.44 20.27
N PHE A 198 0.15 -1.22 21.37
CA PHE A 198 0.26 0.11 21.98
C PHE A 198 0.92 1.11 21.02
N VAL A 199 1.98 0.71 20.31
CA VAL A 199 2.60 1.54 19.27
C VAL A 199 1.61 1.89 18.17
N SER A 200 0.80 0.93 17.71
CA SER A 200 -0.20 1.15 16.67
C SER A 200 -1.31 2.08 17.13
N ILE A 201 -1.78 1.94 18.38
CA ILE A 201 -2.76 2.85 18.98
C ILE A 201 -2.18 4.27 19.05
N GLY A 202 -0.93 4.42 19.52
CA GLY A 202 -0.26 5.71 19.57
C GLY A 202 -0.13 6.36 18.18
N ALA A 203 0.27 5.59 17.18
CA ALA A 203 0.36 6.05 15.80
C ALA A 203 -1.01 6.46 15.24
N ALA A 204 -2.06 5.66 15.47
CA ALA A 204 -3.41 5.99 15.03
C ALA A 204 -3.94 7.27 15.69
N VAL A 205 -3.71 7.46 16.99
CA VAL A 205 -4.08 8.69 17.71
C VAL A 205 -3.32 9.89 17.15
N GLY A 206 -2.01 9.76 16.92
CA GLY A 206 -1.20 10.82 16.32
C GLY A 206 -1.69 11.22 14.94
N SER A 207 -1.97 10.26 14.06
CA SER A 207 -2.52 10.51 12.72
C SER A 207 -3.91 11.16 12.78
N ILE A 208 -4.80 10.71 13.67
CA ILE A 208 -6.13 11.34 13.82
C ILE A 208 -5.98 12.78 14.30
N ALA A 209 -5.07 13.05 15.25
CA ALA A 209 -4.79 14.39 15.72
C ALA A 209 -4.26 15.30 14.59
N GLY A 210 -3.34 14.78 13.75
CA GLY A 210 -2.85 15.44 12.55
C GLY A 210 -3.98 15.81 11.59
N VAL A 211 -4.81 14.84 11.20
CA VAL A 211 -5.98 15.08 10.34
C VAL A 211 -6.90 16.16 10.92
N VAL A 212 -7.19 16.12 12.22
CA VAL A 212 -8.08 17.10 12.86
C VAL A 212 -7.48 18.51 12.87
N LEU A 213 -6.17 18.64 13.13
CA LEU A 213 -5.48 19.92 13.11
C LEU A 213 -5.44 20.50 11.70
N ASP A 214 -5.14 19.67 10.71
CA ASP A 214 -5.04 20.09 9.34
C ASP A 214 -6.42 20.45 8.75
N LEU A 215 -7.47 19.71 9.10
CA LEU A 215 -8.86 20.03 8.72
C LEU A 215 -9.35 21.38 9.27
N LYS A 216 -8.85 21.83 10.42
CA LYS A 216 -9.19 23.18 10.95
C LYS A 216 -8.63 24.30 10.09
N THR A 217 -7.49 24.05 9.43
CA THR A 217 -6.79 25.04 8.60
C THR A 217 -7.22 24.94 7.13
N TYR A 218 -7.70 23.76 6.73
CA TYR A 218 -8.09 23.48 5.36
C TYR A 218 -9.38 24.21 4.94
N LYS A 219 -9.27 24.97 3.87
CA LYS A 219 -10.41 25.58 3.17
C LYS A 219 -10.55 24.90 1.80
N PRO A 220 -11.49 23.97 1.62
CA PRO A 220 -11.65 23.28 0.33
C PRO A 220 -11.85 24.30 -0.79
N PHE A 221 -11.12 24.12 -1.89
CA PHE A 221 -11.24 24.90 -3.12
C PHE A 221 -10.88 26.41 -3.03
N LYS A 222 -10.03 26.82 -2.08
CA LYS A 222 -9.41 28.16 -2.15
C LYS A 222 -8.24 28.16 -3.14
N THR A 223 -8.44 28.77 -4.31
CA THR A 223 -7.34 29.17 -5.20
C THR A 223 -6.64 30.37 -4.59
N ILE A 224 -5.37 30.22 -4.24
CA ILE A 224 -4.49 31.36 -3.92
C ILE A 224 -4.18 32.02 -5.27
N TYR A 225 -4.82 33.17 -5.53
CA TYR A 225 -4.39 34.10 -6.57
C TYR A 225 -3.32 35.03 -5.99
#